data_AF-A0A392MMM8-F1
#
_entry.id   AF-A0A392MMM8-F1
#
_cell.length_a   1.000
_cell.length_b   1.000
_cell.length_c   1.000
_cell.angle_alpha   90.00
_cell.angle_beta   90.00
_cell.angle_gamma   90.00
#
_symmetry.space_group_name_H-M   'P 1'
#
loop_
_entity.id
_entity.type
_entity.pdbx_description
1 polymer ?
#
loop_
_entity_poly.entity_id
_entity_poly.type
_entity_poly.pdbx_seq_one_letter_code
_entity_poly.pdbx_strand_id
1 'polypeptide(L)'
;MNEDQSIWKSGTLPPGLITFYSTTKSLDKSWHVLGLGYNPSISMDEINNAAVIHYNGNMKPWLDIALNQYKNLWTKYVDSDMEFVQMCNFGL
;
A
#
# COMPACT_ATOMS: atom_id res chain seq x y z
N MET A 1 -16.56 1.40 20.89
CA MET A 1 -15.65 2.55 21.10
C MET A 1 -15.42 3.41 19.84
N ASN A 2 -15.83 2.99 18.63
CA ASN A 2 -15.89 3.86 17.44
C ASN A 2 -16.97 3.31 16.48
N GLU A 3 -18.18 3.09 16.99
CA GLU A 3 -19.26 2.40 16.26
C GLU A 3 -19.81 3.25 15.10
N ASP A 4 -19.76 4.56 15.24
CA ASP A 4 -20.24 5.54 14.26
C ASP A 4 -19.13 6.12 13.36
N GLN A 5 -17.88 5.65 13.51
CA GLN A 5 -16.68 6.17 12.82
C GLN A 5 -16.42 7.66 13.03
N SER A 6 -16.98 8.27 14.10
CA SER A 6 -16.82 9.69 14.40
C SER A 6 -15.40 10.06 14.83
N ILE A 7 -14.65 9.10 15.38
CA ILE A 7 -13.30 9.34 15.93
C ILE A 7 -12.22 9.01 14.89
N TRP A 8 -12.43 7.97 14.08
CA TRP A 8 -11.58 7.65 12.91
C TRP A 8 -12.33 6.84 11.85
N LYS A 9 -11.94 7.05 10.59
CA LYS A 9 -12.60 6.45 9.42
C LYS A 9 -12.29 4.97 9.19
N SER A 10 -11.10 4.48 9.57
CA SER A 10 -10.75 3.05 9.49
C SER A 10 -9.39 2.72 10.11
N GLY A 11 -9.15 1.44 10.37
CA GLY A 11 -7.85 0.88 10.75
C GLY A 11 -7.58 0.78 12.26
N THR A 12 -6.63 -0.08 12.62
CA THR A 12 -6.17 -0.30 14.00
C THR A 12 -5.12 0.73 14.45
N LEU A 13 -4.64 1.56 13.52
CA LEU A 13 -3.57 2.52 13.77
C LEU A 13 -3.94 3.60 14.81
N PRO A 14 -5.13 4.25 14.74
CA PRO A 14 -5.47 5.29 15.73
C PRO A 14 -5.56 4.76 17.17
N PRO A 15 -6.25 3.62 17.46
CA PRO A 15 -6.21 3.01 18.78
C PRO A 15 -4.80 2.65 19.25
N GLY A 16 -3.98 2.07 18.37
CA GLY A 16 -2.59 1.71 18.71
C GLY A 16 -1.75 2.92 19.10
N LEU A 17 -1.86 4.04 18.37
CA LEU A 17 -1.14 5.27 18.69
C LEU A 17 -1.57 5.88 20.03
N ILE A 18 -2.84 5.74 20.41
CA ILE A 18 -3.33 6.17 21.73
C ILE A 18 -2.77 5.25 22.83
N THR A 19 -2.84 3.93 22.63
CA THR A 19 -2.29 2.95 23.60
C THR A 19 -0.80 3.17 23.85
N PHE A 20 -0.04 3.47 22.81
CA PHE A 20 1.41 3.71 22.88
C PHE A 20 1.77 5.20 22.84
N TYR A 21 0.86 6.08 23.29
CA TYR A 21 1.16 7.51 23.35
C TYR A 21 2.46 7.75 24.15
N SER A 22 3.30 8.66 23.63
CA SER A 22 4.66 8.96 24.13
C SER A 22 5.65 7.79 24.27
N THR A 23 5.29 6.58 23.82
CA THR A 23 6.14 5.37 23.89
C THR A 23 6.47 4.81 22.51
N THR A 24 6.22 5.57 21.45
CA THR A 24 6.59 5.23 20.07
C THR A 24 7.94 5.80 19.68
N LYS A 25 8.60 5.16 18.70
CA LYS A 25 9.81 5.65 18.05
C LYS A 25 9.56 5.73 16.54
N SER A 26 9.79 6.90 15.95
CA SER A 26 9.71 7.03 14.50
C SER A 26 10.83 6.24 13.84
N LEU A 27 10.49 5.51 12.78
CA LEU A 27 11.46 4.93 11.86
C LEU A 27 11.76 5.92 10.74
N ASP A 28 12.91 5.75 10.09
CA ASP A 28 13.21 6.46 8.86
C ASP A 28 12.22 6.05 7.76
N LYS A 29 11.81 6.99 6.91
CA LYS A 29 10.80 6.74 5.88
C LYS A 29 11.24 5.70 4.85
N SER A 30 12.56 5.54 4.63
CA SER A 30 13.09 4.48 3.77
C SER A 30 12.73 3.07 4.25
N TRP A 31 12.38 2.87 5.53
CA TRP A 31 11.91 1.54 5.97
C TRP A 31 10.58 1.16 5.35
N HIS A 32 9.70 2.13 5.10
CA HIS A 32 8.34 1.86 4.65
C HIS A 32 7.75 3.04 3.86
N VAL A 33 7.68 2.87 2.54
CA VAL A 33 6.99 3.81 1.65
C VAL A 33 5.58 3.30 1.38
N LEU A 34 4.60 4.07 1.84
CA LEU A 34 3.18 3.81 1.63
C LEU A 34 2.57 4.85 0.67
N GLY A 35 1.47 4.47 0.04
CA GLY A 35 0.59 5.33 -0.75
C GLY A 35 0.46 4.89 -2.20
N LEU A 36 1.07 3.76 -2.60
CA LEU A 36 1.12 3.35 -4.01
C LEU A 36 -0.26 2.99 -4.59
N GLY A 37 -1.31 2.86 -3.77
CA GLY A 37 -2.68 2.65 -4.21
C GLY A 37 -3.58 3.88 -4.19
N TYR A 38 -3.04 5.09 -3.99
CA TYR A 38 -3.81 6.36 -4.11
C TYR A 38 -2.98 7.63 -4.34
N ASN A 39 -1.66 7.62 -4.10
CA ASN A 39 -0.80 8.81 -4.18
C ASN A 39 0.12 8.74 -5.41
N PRO A 40 -0.21 9.45 -6.50
CA PRO A 40 0.61 9.46 -7.72
C PRO A 40 1.89 10.31 -7.61
N SER A 41 2.13 10.98 -6.48
CA SER A 41 3.26 11.90 -6.31
C SER A 41 4.48 11.28 -5.63
N ILE A 42 4.47 9.98 -5.33
CA ILE A 42 5.62 9.29 -4.73
C ILE A 42 6.68 9.07 -5.81
N SER A 43 7.90 9.53 -5.55
CA SER A 43 8.98 9.43 -6.53
C SER A 43 9.49 7.99 -6.64
N MET A 44 9.99 7.63 -7.84
CA MET A 44 10.66 6.35 -8.02
C MET A 44 11.96 6.25 -7.20
N ASP A 45 12.62 7.38 -6.90
CA ASP A 45 13.80 7.40 -6.05
C ASP A 45 13.47 7.01 -4.61
N GLU A 46 12.38 7.54 -4.04
CA GLU A 46 11.89 7.10 -2.71
C GLU A 46 11.55 5.61 -2.71
N ILE A 47 10.90 5.12 -3.77
CA ILE A 47 10.54 3.71 -3.93
C ILE A 47 11.78 2.81 -4.01
N ASN A 48 12.79 3.20 -4.79
CA ASN A 48 14.01 2.43 -4.98
C ASN A 48 14.86 2.37 -3.69
N ASN A 49 14.80 3.40 -2.86
CA ASN A 49 15.47 3.44 -1.56
C ASN A 49 14.64 2.79 -0.44
N ALA A 50 13.43 2.31 -0.72
CA ALA A 50 12.56 1.73 0.28
C ALA A 50 12.90 0.26 0.58
N ALA A 51 12.90 -0.12 1.85
CA ALA A 51 12.96 -1.53 2.26
C ALA A 51 11.64 -2.25 1.97
N VAL A 52 10.51 -1.57 2.19
CA VAL A 52 9.16 -2.09 1.93
C VAL A 52 8.31 -1.01 1.26
N ILE A 53 7.64 -1.37 0.17
CA ILE A 53 6.61 -0.54 -0.47
C ILE A 53 5.21 -1.09 -0.17
N HIS A 54 4.23 -0.22 0.00
CA HIS A 54 2.86 -0.60 0.34
C HIS A 54 1.84 0.08 -0.58
N TYR A 55 1.14 -0.75 -1.36
CA TYR A 55 -0.07 -0.38 -2.09
C TYR A 55 -1.28 -0.28 -1.16
N ASN A 56 -1.30 0.65 -0.22
CA ASN A 56 -2.52 1.00 0.52
C ASN A 56 -3.40 1.90 -0.35
N GLY A 57 -4.72 1.81 -0.16
CA GLY A 57 -5.72 2.47 -1.02
C GLY A 57 -6.43 1.52 -1.98
N ASN A 58 -7.29 2.11 -2.81
CA ASN A 58 -8.22 1.37 -3.66
C ASN A 58 -7.60 1.00 -5.02
N MET A 59 -6.60 1.74 -5.50
CA MET A 59 -5.98 1.53 -6.82
C MET A 59 -4.87 0.47 -6.74
N LYS A 60 -5.27 -0.75 -6.36
CA LYS A 60 -4.36 -1.90 -6.23
C LYS A 60 -3.76 -2.29 -7.59
N PRO A 61 -2.52 -2.81 -7.64
CA PRO A 61 -1.82 -3.06 -8.91
C PRO A 61 -2.44 -4.18 -9.76
N TRP A 62 -3.28 -5.03 -9.15
CA TRP A 62 -4.05 -6.08 -9.82
C TRP A 62 -5.42 -5.63 -10.35
N LEU A 63 -5.77 -4.34 -10.25
CA LEU A 63 -7.04 -3.81 -10.72
C LEU A 63 -6.82 -2.89 -11.94
N ASP A 64 -7.83 -2.74 -12.78
CA ASP A 64 -7.78 -1.88 -13.97
C ASP A 64 -7.65 -0.38 -13.62
N ILE A 65 -8.01 -0.02 -12.39
CA ILE A 65 -7.87 1.35 -11.86
C ILE A 65 -6.49 1.63 -11.23
N ALA A 66 -5.52 0.73 -11.39
CA ALA A 66 -4.18 0.88 -10.84
C ALA A 66 -3.47 2.14 -11.37
N LEU A 67 -2.59 2.69 -10.54
CA LEU A 67 -1.64 3.72 -11.00
C LEU A 67 -0.56 3.04 -11.87
N ASN A 68 -0.63 3.26 -13.18
CA ASN A 68 0.24 2.61 -14.17
C ASN A 68 1.73 2.72 -13.83
N GLN A 69 2.17 3.87 -13.34
CA GLN A 69 3.56 4.15 -12.97
C GLN A 69 4.12 3.25 -11.85
N TYR A 70 3.26 2.61 -11.05
CA TYR A 70 3.69 1.69 -9.98
C TYR A 70 3.35 0.23 -10.27
N LYS A 71 2.62 -0.07 -11.35
CA LYS A 71 2.08 -1.42 -11.60
C LYS A 71 3.19 -2.46 -11.79
N ASN A 72 4.24 -2.08 -12.52
CA ASN A 72 5.41 -2.91 -12.82
C ASN A 72 6.17 -3.41 -11.58
N LEU A 73 6.13 -2.66 -10.48
CA LEU A 73 6.81 -3.04 -9.23
C LEU A 73 6.23 -4.30 -8.60
N TRP A 74 4.93 -4.56 -8.80
CA TRP A 74 4.26 -5.77 -8.34
C TRP A 74 4.20 -6.84 -9.44
N THR A 75 3.84 -6.48 -10.68
CA THR A 75 3.62 -7.46 -11.75
C THR A 75 4.87 -8.27 -12.11
N LYS A 76 6.08 -7.73 -11.89
CA LYS A 76 7.34 -8.50 -12.08
C LYS A 76 7.47 -9.76 -11.21
N TYR A 77 6.68 -9.87 -10.15
CA TYR A 77 6.65 -11.03 -9.24
C TYR A 77 5.44 -11.92 -9.45
N VAL A 78 4.57 -11.61 -10.41
CA VAL A 78 3.39 -12.40 -10.73
C VAL A 78 3.80 -13.51 -11.67
N ASP A 79 3.48 -14.75 -11.28
CA ASP A 79 3.66 -15.91 -12.14
C ASP A 79 2.57 -15.96 -13.21
N SER A 80 2.90 -15.52 -14.42
CA SER A 80 1.99 -15.52 -15.56
C SER A 80 1.65 -16.92 -16.07
N ASP A 81 2.42 -17.94 -15.69
CA ASP A 81 2.21 -19.32 -16.13
C ASP A 81 1.26 -20.08 -15.19
N MET A 82 0.96 -19.51 -14.02
CA MET A 82 0.00 -20.09 -13.08
C MET A 82 -1.44 -20.01 -13.63
N GLU A 83 -2.09 -21.16 -13.76
CA GLU A 83 -3.47 -21.29 -14.28
C GLU A 83 -4.46 -20.35 -13.57
N PHE A 84 -4.42 -20.28 -12.23
CA PHE A 84 -5.31 -19.40 -11.46
C PHE A 84 -5.07 -17.91 -11.73
N VAL A 85 -3.84 -17.51 -12.04
CA VAL A 85 -3.49 -16.13 -12.39
C VAL A 85 -4.02 -15.81 -13.79
N GLN A 86 -3.90 -16.73 -14.74
CA GLN A 86 -4.43 -16.56 -16.09
C GLN A 86 -5.96 -16.43 -16.13
N MET A 87 -6.66 -17.03 -15.18
CA MET A 87 -8.12 -16.89 -15.03
C MET A 87 -8.55 -15.52 -14.48
N CYS A 88 -7.63 -14.76 -13.89
CA CYS A 88 -7.93 -13.43 -13.36
C CYS A 88 -7.87 -12.38 -14.48
N ASN A 89 -8.78 -11.41 -14.44
CA ASN A 89 -8.79 -10.28 -15.38
C ASN A 89 -7.72 -9.24 -15.00
N PHE A 90 -6.46 -9.65 -15.01
CA PHE A 90 -5.36 -8.70 -14.97
C PHE A 90 -5.33 -8.01 -16.33
N GLY A 91 -5.65 -6.72 -16.41
CA GLY A 91 -5.43 -5.93 -17.64
C GLY A 91 -3.93 -5.77 -17.91
N LEU A 92 -3.24 -6.87 -18.27
CA LEU A 92 -1.83 -6.95 -18.60
C LEU A 92 -1.54 -6.30 -19.96
#